data_AF-A0A8T5A292-F1
#
_entry.id   AF-A0A8T5A292-F1
#
_cell.length_a   1.000
_cell.length_b   1.000
_cell.length_c   1.000
_cell.angle_alpha   90.00
_cell.angle_beta   90.00
_cell.angle_gamma   90.00
#
_symmetry.space_group_name_H-M   'P 1'
#
loop_
_entity.id
_entity.type
_entity.pdbx_description
1 polymer ?
#
loop_
_entity_poly.entity_id
_entity_poly.type
_entity_poly.pdbx_seq_one_letter_code
_entity_poly.pdbx_strand_id
1 'polypeptide(L)'
;MNVRRLDRAEMAKLRGRRGYILRISRAGALLHKVNCPLVGSMNPDKEEGIYYAPSLNEALEWLNARAIRGKACGLCLSSLTYRPRPKKLMEGTP
;
A
#
# COMPACT_ATOMS: atom_id res chain seq x y z
N MET A 1 -14.51 6.62 6.79
CA MET A 1 -13.44 5.72 6.29
C MET A 1 -14.06 4.46 5.70
N ASN A 2 -13.84 4.20 4.42
CA ASN A 2 -14.30 3.00 3.72
C ASN A 2 -13.19 1.94 3.62
N VAL A 3 -12.50 1.68 4.75
CA VAL A 3 -11.45 0.66 4.82
C VAL A 3 -12.06 -0.64 5.33
N ARG A 4 -11.93 -1.72 4.55
CA ARG A 4 -12.52 -3.02 4.87
C ARG A 4 -11.50 -4.14 4.81
N ARG A 5 -11.60 -5.12 5.71
CA ARG A 5 -10.80 -6.35 5.65
C ARG A 5 -11.21 -7.16 4.42
N LEU A 6 -10.24 -7.78 3.78
CA LEU A 6 -10.44 -8.61 2.60
C LEU A 6 -10.19 -10.07 2.92
N ASP A 7 -11.12 -10.89 2.48
CA ASP A 7 -10.94 -12.34 2.37
C ASP A 7 -10.42 -12.71 0.98
N ARG A 8 -10.02 -13.98 0.83
CA ARG A 8 -9.42 -14.48 -0.41
C ARG A 8 -10.32 -14.29 -1.64
N ALA A 9 -11.63 -14.49 -1.47
CA ALA A 9 -12.61 -14.26 -2.53
C ALA A 9 -12.74 -12.77 -2.92
N GLU A 10 -12.69 -11.87 -1.94
CA GLU A 10 -12.79 -10.42 -2.20
C GLU A 10 -11.53 -9.89 -2.89
N MET A 11 -10.34 -10.40 -2.55
CA MET A 11 -9.11 -10.04 -3.26
C MET A 11 -9.17 -10.40 -4.75
N ALA A 12 -9.75 -11.55 -5.09
CA ALA A 12 -9.91 -11.96 -6.49
C ALA A 12 -10.80 -10.99 -7.27
N LYS A 13 -11.88 -10.49 -6.65
CA LYS A 13 -12.80 -9.52 -7.25
C LYS A 13 -12.21 -8.12 -7.43
N LEU A 14 -11.13 -7.80 -6.72
CA LEU A 14 -10.46 -6.51 -6.82
C LEU A 14 -9.46 -6.44 -7.97
N ARG A 15 -9.06 -7.57 -8.59
CA ARG A 15 -8.14 -7.54 -9.74
C ARG A 15 -8.70 -6.64 -10.85
N GLY A 16 -7.88 -5.70 -11.33
CA GLY A 16 -8.26 -4.74 -12.37
C GLY A 16 -9.01 -3.50 -11.86
N ARG A 17 -9.33 -3.42 -10.56
CA ARG A 17 -9.94 -2.23 -9.96
C ARG A 17 -8.89 -1.21 -9.50
N ARG A 18 -9.36 0.02 -9.23
CA ARG A 18 -8.57 1.07 -8.58
C ARG A 18 -8.67 0.95 -7.06
N GLY A 19 -7.66 1.49 -6.39
CA GLY A 19 -7.58 1.54 -4.93
C GLY A 19 -6.27 1.00 -4.40
N TYR A 20 -6.25 0.79 -3.10
CA TYR A 20 -5.08 0.47 -2.31
C TYR A 20 -5.33 -0.76 -1.43
N ILE A 21 -4.26 -1.52 -1.21
CA ILE A 21 -4.22 -2.70 -0.37
C ILE A 21 -3.25 -2.41 0.77
N LEU A 22 -3.72 -2.62 1.99
CA LEU A 22 -2.96 -2.56 3.22
C LEU A 22 -2.68 -3.98 3.67
N ARG A 23 -1.42 -4.38 3.60
CA ARG A 23 -0.92 -5.66 4.09
C ARG A 23 -0.43 -5.47 5.52
N ILE A 24 -1.14 -6.01 6.51
CA ILE A 24 -0.78 -5.90 7.91
C ILE A 24 0.00 -7.13 8.34
N SER A 25 1.15 -6.90 8.94
CA SER A 25 2.04 -7.91 9.49
C SER A 25 2.53 -7.49 10.88
N ARG A 26 3.17 -8.41 11.61
CA ARG A 26 3.79 -8.09 12.91
C ARG A 26 4.83 -6.96 12.84
N ALA A 27 5.46 -6.77 11.68
CA ALA A 27 6.46 -5.72 11.47
C ALA A 27 5.85 -4.35 11.09
N GLY A 28 4.53 -4.26 10.96
CA GLY A 28 3.79 -3.08 10.53
C GLY A 28 2.99 -3.30 9.24
N ALA A 29 2.55 -2.20 8.65
CA ALA A 29 1.75 -2.22 7.43
C ALA A 29 2.58 -1.93 6.17
N LEU A 30 2.28 -2.62 5.08
CA LEU A 30 2.81 -2.32 3.75
C LEU A 30 1.65 -1.93 2.83
N LEU A 31 1.76 -0.77 2.21
CA LEU A 31 0.75 -0.21 1.32
C LEU A 31 1.08 -0.53 -0.14
N HIS A 32 0.09 -1.01 -0.87
CA HIS A 32 0.19 -1.36 -2.29
C HIS A 32 -0.96 -0.74 -3.07
N LYS A 33 -0.78 -0.53 -4.38
CA LYS A 33 -1.92 -0.42 -5.30
C LYS A 33 -2.56 -1.80 -5.47
N VAL A 34 -3.87 -1.85 -5.70
CA VAL A 34 -4.59 -3.10 -6.00
C VAL A 34 -3.95 -3.89 -7.16
N ASN A 35 -3.46 -3.20 -8.19
CA ASN A 35 -2.82 -3.81 -9.35
C ASN A 35 -1.32 -4.12 -9.15
N CYS A 36 -0.81 -4.06 -7.92
CA CYS A 36 0.58 -4.43 -7.66
C CYS A 36 0.78 -5.94 -7.85
N PRO A 37 1.85 -6.39 -8.53
CA PRO A 37 2.09 -7.82 -8.76
C PRO A 37 2.19 -8.62 -7.45
N LEU A 38 2.70 -8.00 -6.38
CA LEU A 38 2.81 -8.64 -5.06
C LEU A 38 1.46 -8.94 -4.42
N VAL A 39 0.39 -8.18 -4.75
CA VAL A 39 -0.95 -8.41 -4.19
C VAL A 39 -1.50 -9.78 -4.61
N GLY A 40 -1.17 -10.23 -5.82
CA GLY A 40 -1.60 -11.55 -6.30
C GLY A 40 -1.01 -12.72 -5.51
N SER A 41 0.08 -12.50 -4.80
CA SER A 41 0.77 -13.51 -3.97
C SER A 41 0.46 -13.38 -2.48
N MET A 42 -0.29 -12.36 -2.07
CA MET A 42 -0.67 -12.18 -0.67
C MET A 42 -1.68 -13.24 -0.25
N ASN A 43 -1.67 -13.59 1.04
CA ASN A 43 -2.57 -14.60 1.58
C ASN A 43 -3.22 -14.06 2.87
N PRO A 44 -4.50 -13.68 2.85
CA PRO A 44 -5.17 -13.09 4.00
C PRO A 44 -5.25 -14.02 5.21
N ASP A 45 -5.13 -15.33 5.02
CA ASP A 45 -5.14 -16.35 6.08
C ASP A 45 -3.79 -16.47 6.82
N LYS A 46 -2.68 -16.07 6.18
CA LYS A 46 -1.33 -16.13 6.77
C LYS A 46 -0.88 -14.81 7.39
N GLU A 47 -1.66 -13.77 7.21
CA GLU A 47 -1.31 -12.41 7.60
C GLU A 47 -2.23 -11.91 8.71
N GLU A 48 -1.75 -10.94 9.50
CA GLU A 48 -2.57 -10.34 10.57
C GLU A 48 -3.83 -9.68 9.97
N GLY A 49 -3.73 -9.23 8.71
CA GLY A 49 -4.89 -8.97 7.87
C GLY A 49 -4.53 -8.22 6.60
N ILE A 50 -5.38 -8.36 5.58
CA ILE A 50 -5.30 -7.59 4.34
C ILE A 50 -6.54 -6.70 4.30
N TYR A 51 -6.35 -5.42 4.01
CA TYR A 51 -7.45 -4.45 3.95
C TYR A 51 -7.44 -3.70 2.62
N TYR A 52 -8.63 -3.35 2.14
CA TYR A 52 -8.84 -2.48 0.99
C TYR A 52 -9.15 -1.07 1.44
N ALA A 53 -8.60 -0.09 0.74
CA ALA A 53 -9.00 1.30 0.80
C ALA A 53 -9.22 1.83 -0.63
N PRO A 54 -10.29 2.60 -0.90
CA PRO A 54 -10.53 3.10 -2.25
C PRO A 54 -9.58 4.25 -2.63
N SER A 55 -8.98 4.93 -1.64
CA SER A 55 -8.04 6.04 -1.83
C SER A 55 -6.80 5.93 -0.94
N LEU A 56 -5.72 6.62 -1.33
CA LEU A 56 -4.48 6.68 -0.54
C LEU A 56 -4.74 7.38 0.80
N ASN A 57 -5.51 8.48 0.76
CA ASN A 57 -5.81 9.26 1.95
C ASN A 57 -6.52 8.40 3.00
N GLU A 58 -7.57 7.67 2.61
CA GLU A 58 -8.29 6.81 3.55
C GLU A 58 -7.41 5.68 4.10
N ALA A 59 -6.48 5.15 3.29
CA ALA A 59 -5.53 4.16 3.76
C ALA A 59 -4.60 4.73 4.84
N LEU A 60 -4.10 5.96 4.63
CA LEU A 60 -3.20 6.65 5.57
C LEU A 60 -3.92 7.07 6.85
N GLU A 61 -5.12 7.65 6.72
CA GLU A 61 -5.92 8.07 7.88
C GLU A 61 -6.28 6.86 8.76
N TRP A 62 -6.63 5.72 8.14
CA TRP A 62 -6.93 4.50 8.88
C TRP A 62 -5.70 3.93 9.60
N LEU A 63 -4.52 3.95 8.96
CA LEU A 63 -3.27 3.55 9.62
C LEU A 63 -2.95 4.45 10.80
N ASN A 64 -3.13 5.77 10.65
CA ASN A 64 -2.92 6.76 11.70
C ASN A 64 -3.89 6.54 12.88
N ALA A 65 -5.18 6.34 12.59
CA ALA A 65 -6.20 6.08 13.62
C ALA A 65 -5.92 4.80 14.43
N ARG A 66 -5.24 3.81 13.83
CA ARG A 66 -4.85 2.57 14.51
C ARG A 66 -3.43 2.58 15.08
N ALA A 67 -2.72 3.72 15.00
CA ALA A 67 -1.33 3.86 15.39
C ALA A 67 -0.38 2.82 14.74
N ILE A 68 -0.69 2.38 13.52
CA ILE A 68 0.10 1.38 12.79
C ILE A 68 1.10 2.11 11.89
N ARG A 69 2.39 1.81 12.05
CA ARG A 69 3.43 2.31 11.13
C ARG A 69 3.28 1.65 9.76
N GLY A 70 2.99 2.45 8.74
CA GLY A 70 2.89 2.02 7.35
C GLY A 70 4.11 2.38 6.51
N LYS A 71 4.47 1.50 5.56
CA LYS A 71 5.46 1.77 4.52
C LYS A 71 4.80 1.66 3.15
N ALA A 72 5.21 2.49 2.20
CA ALA A 72 4.78 2.37 0.81
C ALA A 72 5.60 1.29 0.07
N CYS A 73 4.94 0.50 -0.76
CA CYS A 73 5.62 -0.47 -1.61
C CYS A 73 6.46 0.23 -2.68
N GLY A 74 7.77 0.03 -2.68
CA GLY A 74 8.69 0.67 -3.64
C GLY A 74 8.46 0.30 -5.11
N LEU A 75 7.72 -0.78 -5.40
CA LEU A 75 7.42 -1.19 -6.78
C LEU A 75 6.22 -0.44 -7.38
N CYS A 76 5.12 -0.32 -6.64
CA CYS A 76 3.87 0.25 -7.15
C CYS A 76 3.57 1.66 -6.63
N LEU A 77 4.29 2.09 -5.60
CA LEU A 77 4.23 3.41 -4.98
C LEU A 77 5.61 4.06 -4.94
N SER A 78 6.39 3.86 -6.00
CA SER A 78 7.76 4.33 -6.14
C SER A 78 7.87 5.84 -5.91
N SER A 79 6.88 6.62 -6.34
CA SER A 79 6.78 8.08 -6.12
C SER A 79 6.62 8.47 -4.65
N LEU A 80 6.00 7.62 -3.81
CA LEU A 80 5.87 7.84 -2.36
C LEU A 80 7.10 7.35 -1.60
N THR A 81 7.89 6.46 -2.20
CA THR A 81 9.18 6.02 -1.67
C THR A 81 10.36 6.80 -2.23
N TYR A 82 10.10 7.73 -3.16
CA TYR A 82 11.15 8.51 -3.81
C TYR A 82 11.77 9.47 -2.80
N ARG A 83 13.00 9.15 -2.41
CA ARG A 83 13.94 10.14 -1.84
C ARG A 83 14.82 10.60 -2.98
N PRO A 84 14.81 11.88 -3.38
CA PRO A 84 15.81 12.39 -4.30
C PRO A 84 17.19 12.10 -3.70
N ARG A 85 18.08 11.46 -4.47
CA ARG A 85 19.47 11.31 -4.04
C ARG A 85 20.09 12.71 -4.02
N PRO A 86 20.69 13.17 -2.91
CA PRO A 86 21.20 14.54 -2.80
C PRO A 86 22.37 14.88 -3.74
N LYS A 87 22.84 13.94 -4.58
CA LYS A 87 24.03 14.12 -5.43
C LYS A 87 23.76 14.55 -6.88
N LYS A 88 22.51 14.78 -7.32
CA LYS A 88 22.22 15.21 -8.71
C LYS A 88 21.11 16.27 -8.83
N LEU A 89 21.11 17.25 -7.92
CA LEU A 89 20.27 18.46 -8.00
C LEU A 89 21.11 19.74 -8.15
N MET A 90 22.40 19.60 -8.47
CA MET A 90 23.33 20.72 -8.66
C MET A 90 24.04 20.67 -10.02
N GLU A 91 23.41 20.14 -11.07
CA GLU A 91 23.92 20.37 -12.43
C GLU A 91 22.73 20.54 -13.38
N GLY A 92 22.57 21.76 -13.89
CA GLY A 92 21.75 22.06 -15.07
C GLY A 92 20.46 22.84 -14.82
N THR A 93 20.57 24.08 -14.33
CA THR A 93 19.67 25.18 -14.74
C THR A 93 20.41 25.90 -15.89
N PRO A 94 19.71 26.31 -16.97
CA PRO A 94 20.23 26.39 -18.34
C PRO A 94 21.41 27.34 -18.58
#